data_AF-A0AAU3Q6E5-F1
#
_entry.id   AF-A0AAU3Q6E5-F1
#
_cell.length_a   1.000
_cell.length_b   1.000
_cell.length_c   1.000
_cell.angle_alpha   90.00
_cell.angle_beta   90.00
_cell.angle_gamma   90.00
#
_symmetry.space_group_name_H-M   'P 1'
#
loop_
_entity.id
_entity.type
_entity.pdbx_description
1 polymer ?
#
loop_
_entity_poly.entity_id
_entity_poly.type
_entity_poly.pdbx_seq_one_letter_code
_entity_poly.pdbx_strand_id
1 'polypeptide(L)'
;MQISHALSHPAWGALSAEISRMARIRGTEIPEAWVGYQQRVLEYISEVIEAGQADGTLRPGSPIALARLYFAVVSSFILVTSVAETSAEEGWPTDTAEFLEFVFDTFSTRPRHIDGR
;
A
#
# COMPACT_ATOMS: atom_id res chain seq x y z
N MET A 1 -5.09 2.94 7.84
CA MET A 1 -5.98 1.78 8.00
C MET A 1 -5.26 0.45 7.72
N GLN A 2 -4.55 0.26 6.61
CA GLN A 2 -3.75 -0.97 6.35
C GLN A 2 -2.44 -1.05 7.14
N ILE A 3 -1.66 0.04 7.22
CA ILE A 3 -0.37 0.07 7.94
C ILE A 3 -0.58 -0.18 9.44
N SER A 4 -1.51 0.55 10.05
CA SER A 4 -1.91 0.36 11.45
C SER A 4 -2.38 -1.07 11.73
N HIS A 5 -3.16 -1.67 10.82
CA HIS A 5 -3.64 -3.05 10.98
C HIS A 5 -2.52 -4.09 10.87
N ALA A 6 -1.55 -3.88 9.97
CA ALA A 6 -0.39 -4.76 9.82
C ALA A 6 0.55 -4.70 11.03
N LEU A 7 0.74 -3.51 11.61
CA LEU A 7 1.51 -3.34 12.85
C LEU A 7 0.82 -4.04 14.04
N SER A 8 -0.51 -3.98 14.13
CA SER A 8 -1.28 -4.68 15.16
C SER A 8 -1.35 -6.21 14.96
N HIS A 9 -1.08 -6.71 13.76
CA HIS A 9 -1.18 -8.13 13.44
C HIS A 9 0.08 -8.61 12.68
N PRO A 10 1.21 -8.81 13.36
CA PRO A 10 2.48 -9.20 12.73
C PRO A 10 2.38 -10.50 11.91
N ALA A 11 1.54 -11.43 12.36
CA ALA A 11 1.25 -12.67 11.64
C ALA A 11 0.62 -12.43 10.25
N TRP A 12 -0.15 -11.34 10.08
CA TRP A 12 -0.74 -10.95 8.81
C TRP A 12 0.30 -10.38 7.84
N GLY A 13 1.25 -9.59 8.37
CA GLY A 13 2.41 -9.12 7.61
C GLY A 13 3.28 -10.27 7.11
N ALA A 14 3.61 -11.21 8.00
CA ALA A 14 4.39 -12.41 7.67
C ALA A 14 3.68 -13.31 6.64
N LEU A 15 2.36 -13.51 6.79
CA LEU A 15 1.56 -14.28 5.83
C LEU A 15 1.54 -13.62 4.43
N SER A 16 1.39 -12.29 4.39
CA SER A 16 1.40 -11.54 3.13
C SER A 16 2.76 -11.60 2.43
N ALA A 17 3.85 -11.54 3.21
CA ALA A 17 5.21 -11.73 2.73
C ALA A 17 5.44 -13.13 2.14
N GLU A 18 5.01 -14.16 2.88
CA GLU A 18 5.20 -15.55 2.49
C GLU A 18 4.37 -15.92 1.26
N ILE A 19 3.12 -15.46 1.18
CA ILE A 19 2.29 -15.68 -0.03
C ILE A 19 2.87 -14.93 -1.23
N SER A 20 3.40 -13.72 -1.04
CA SER A 20 4.08 -12.97 -2.10
C SER A 20 5.37 -13.66 -2.57
N ARG A 21 6.07 -14.37 -1.68
CA ARG A 21 7.23 -15.20 -2.02
C ARG A 21 6.81 -16.45 -2.78
N MET A 22 5.79 -17.16 -2.29
CA MET A 22 5.24 -18.38 -2.91
C MET A 22 4.67 -18.13 -4.30
N ALA A 23 4.01 -16.98 -4.52
CA ALA A 23 3.49 -16.56 -5.83
C ALA A 23 4.56 -16.46 -6.93
N ARG A 24 5.86 -16.35 -6.56
CA ARG A 24 6.98 -16.31 -7.51
C ARG A 24 7.54 -17.71 -7.86
N ILE A 25 7.10 -18.76 -7.16
CA ILE A 25 7.54 -20.14 -7.40
C ILE A 25 6.64 -20.75 -8.48
N ARG A 26 7.25 -21.13 -9.61
CA ARG A 26 6.55 -21.72 -10.76
C ARG A 26 5.81 -23.00 -10.35
N GLY A 27 4.52 -23.08 -10.68
CA GLY A 27 3.66 -24.23 -10.36
C GLY A 27 2.97 -24.15 -9.00
N THR A 28 3.20 -23.08 -8.22
CA THR A 28 2.47 -22.87 -6.97
C THR A 28 1.06 -22.39 -7.26
N GLU A 29 0.07 -23.08 -6.71
CA GLU A 29 -1.31 -22.63 -6.70
C GLU A 29 -1.53 -21.66 -5.54
N ILE A 30 -1.98 -20.45 -5.86
CA ILE A 30 -2.37 -19.47 -4.84
C ILE A 30 -3.78 -19.83 -4.37
N PRO A 31 -4.04 -19.91 -3.05
CA PRO A 31 -5.37 -20.21 -2.54
C PRO A 31 -6.43 -19.25 -3.11
N GLU A 32 -7.55 -19.78 -3.59
CA GLU A 32 -8.63 -18.99 -4.19
C GLU A 32 -9.14 -17.89 -3.25
N ALA A 33 -9.23 -18.18 -1.96
CA ALA A 33 -9.60 -17.21 -0.94
C ALA A 33 -8.66 -15.99 -0.90
N TRP A 34 -7.36 -16.21 -1.16
CA TRP A 34 -6.37 -15.14 -1.26
C TRP A 34 -6.58 -14.31 -2.52
N VAL A 35 -6.81 -14.97 -3.67
CA VAL A 35 -7.13 -14.28 -4.94
C VAL A 35 -8.37 -13.40 -4.79
N GLY A 36 -9.46 -13.95 -4.24
CA GLY A 36 -10.69 -13.21 -4.00
C GLY A 36 -10.52 -12.06 -3.01
N TYR A 37 -9.68 -12.23 -1.98
CA TYR A 37 -9.33 -11.12 -1.08
C TYR A 37 -8.60 -10.00 -1.83
N GLN A 38 -7.58 -10.33 -2.64
CA GLN A 38 -6.81 -9.35 -3.40
C GLN A 38 -7.69 -8.60 -4.43
N GLN A 39 -8.61 -9.31 -5.08
CA GLN A 39 -9.58 -8.70 -6.00
C GLN A 39 -10.46 -7.66 -5.29
N ARG A 40 -11.06 -8.02 -4.15
CA ARG A 40 -11.89 -7.10 -3.36
C ARG A 40 -11.12 -5.87 -2.87
N VAL A 41 -9.86 -6.05 -2.47
CA VAL A 41 -8.99 -4.93 -2.06
C VAL A 41 -8.73 -3.98 -3.23
N LEU A 42 -8.39 -4.52 -4.41
CA LEU A 42 -8.13 -3.70 -5.59
C LEU A 42 -9.38 -3.00 -6.12
N GLU A 43 -10.54 -3.66 -6.09
CA GLU A 43 -11.84 -3.04 -6.44
C GLU A 43 -12.13 -1.86 -5.52
N TYR A 44 -12.05 -2.06 -4.21
CA TYR A 44 -12.28 -0.99 -3.23
C TYR A 44 -11.33 0.21 -3.44
N ILE A 45 -10.03 -0.05 -3.64
CA ILE A 45 -9.06 1.04 -3.87
C ILE A 45 -9.37 1.76 -5.19
N SER A 46 -9.77 1.03 -6.23
CA SER A 46 -10.16 1.60 -7.52
C SER A 46 -11.36 2.54 -7.38
N GLU A 47 -12.39 2.15 -6.64
CA GLU A 47 -13.56 2.99 -6.36
C GLU A 47 -13.19 4.28 -5.61
N VAL A 48 -12.29 4.20 -4.62
CA VAL A 48 -11.77 5.37 -3.90
C VAL A 48 -11.00 6.29 -4.85
N ILE A 49 -10.22 5.74 -5.76
CA ILE A 49 -9.48 6.52 -6.75
C ILE A 49 -10.43 7.20 -7.73
N GLU A 50 -11.46 6.51 -8.21
CA GLU A 50 -12.48 7.10 -9.09
C GLU A 50 -13.21 8.26 -8.43
N ALA A 51 -13.62 8.10 -7.16
CA ALA A 51 -14.26 9.15 -6.40
C ALA A 51 -13.35 10.37 -6.23
N GLY A 52 -12.09 10.16 -5.84
CA GLY A 52 -11.11 11.24 -5.70
C GLY A 52 -10.69 11.88 -7.03
N GLN A 53 -10.80 11.18 -8.15
CA GLN A 53 -10.62 11.77 -9.47
C GLN A 53 -11.82 12.64 -9.87
N ALA A 54 -13.04 12.21 -9.54
CA ALA A 54 -14.26 12.96 -9.83
C ALA A 54 -14.34 14.29 -9.05
N ASP A 55 -13.82 14.33 -7.81
CA ASP A 55 -13.78 15.55 -7.00
C ASP A 55 -12.50 16.39 -7.18
N GLY A 56 -11.55 15.91 -7.99
CA GLY A 56 -10.30 16.60 -8.31
C GLY A 56 -9.22 16.55 -7.21
N THR A 57 -9.38 15.71 -6.18
CA THR A 57 -8.35 15.50 -5.16
C THR A 57 -7.21 14.59 -5.64
N LEU A 58 -7.51 13.57 -6.45
CA LEU A 58 -6.54 12.60 -6.96
C LEU A 58 -6.22 12.80 -8.44
N ARG A 59 -4.96 12.54 -8.80
CA ARG A 59 -4.44 12.69 -10.17
C ARG A 59 -5.26 11.90 -11.20
N PRO A 60 -5.36 12.40 -12.45
CA PRO A 60 -5.96 11.64 -13.53
C PRO A 60 -5.11 10.40 -13.88
N GLY A 61 -5.78 9.38 -14.44
CA GLY A 61 -5.16 8.12 -14.86
C GLY A 61 -6.14 6.96 -14.75
N SER A 62 -5.72 5.77 -15.17
CA SER A 62 -6.53 4.56 -15.02
C SER A 62 -6.69 4.20 -13.53
N PRO A 63 -7.93 4.16 -12.99
CA PRO A 63 -8.15 3.87 -11.57
C PRO A 63 -7.58 2.52 -11.14
N ILE A 64 -7.80 1.47 -11.93
CA ILE A 64 -7.29 0.14 -11.63
C ILE A 64 -5.75 0.07 -11.67
N ALA A 65 -5.11 0.83 -12.56
CA ALA A 65 -3.64 0.89 -12.60
C ALA A 65 -3.08 1.61 -11.36
N LEU A 66 -3.71 2.72 -10.98
CA LEU A 66 -3.35 3.47 -9.77
C LEU A 66 -3.63 2.65 -8.50
N ALA A 67 -4.70 1.86 -8.46
CA ALA A 67 -5.01 0.96 -7.35
C ALA A 67 -3.93 -0.11 -7.16
N ARG A 68 -3.49 -0.73 -8.26
CA ARG A 68 -2.37 -1.70 -8.25
C ARG A 68 -1.07 -1.07 -7.77
N LEU A 69 -0.77 0.15 -8.23
CA LEU A 69 0.42 0.88 -7.79
C LEU A 69 0.36 1.19 -6.29
N TYR A 70 -0.75 1.77 -5.82
CA TYR A 70 -0.96 2.10 -4.41
C TYR A 70 -0.81 0.87 -3.53
N PHE A 71 -1.47 -0.23 -3.91
CA PHE A 71 -1.38 -1.48 -3.18
C PHE A 71 0.05 -2.04 -3.14
N ALA A 72 0.79 -1.96 -4.26
CA ALA A 72 2.17 -2.45 -4.34
C ALA A 72 3.12 -1.64 -3.44
N VAL A 73 3.03 -0.30 -3.45
CA VAL A 73 3.92 0.55 -2.64
C VAL A 73 3.62 0.40 -1.15
N VAL A 74 2.34 0.37 -0.74
CA VAL A 74 1.94 0.15 0.65
C VAL A 74 2.37 -1.23 1.14
N SER A 75 2.15 -2.28 0.33
CA SER A 75 2.54 -3.64 0.70
C SER A 75 4.06 -3.77 0.84
N SER A 76 4.83 -3.11 -0.03
CA SER A 76 6.30 -3.12 0.04
C SER A 76 6.80 -2.37 1.28
N PHE A 77 6.20 -1.23 1.61
CA PHE A 77 6.53 -0.48 2.83
C PHE A 77 6.25 -1.32 4.09
N ILE A 78 5.07 -1.94 4.18
CA ILE A 78 4.71 -2.85 5.29
C ILE A 78 5.72 -4.00 5.39
N LEU A 79 6.08 -4.61 4.27
CA LEU A 79 7.05 -5.71 4.25
C LEU A 79 8.41 -5.26 4.79
N VAL A 80 9.00 -4.21 4.21
CA VAL A 80 10.32 -3.71 4.58
C VAL A 80 10.37 -3.31 6.06
N THR A 81 9.34 -2.62 6.53
CA THR A 81 9.27 -2.16 7.92
C THR A 81 9.07 -3.31 8.91
N SER A 82 8.37 -4.37 8.52
CA SER A 82 8.22 -5.57 9.36
C SER A 82 9.51 -6.40 9.51
N VAL A 83 10.45 -6.31 8.56
CA VAL A 83 11.69 -7.10 8.57
C VAL A 83 12.92 -6.33 9.07
N ALA A 84 12.90 -5.00 9.03
CA ALA A 84 14.09 -4.19 9.25
C ALA A 84 14.35 -3.76 10.71
N GLU A 85 13.53 -4.18 11.69
CA GLU A 85 13.59 -3.70 13.09
C GLU A 85 13.63 -2.15 13.18
N THR A 86 13.01 -1.45 12.24
CA THR A 86 13.05 0.03 12.14
C THR A 86 11.95 0.72 12.96
N SER A 87 11.56 0.16 14.10
CA SER A 87 10.54 0.76 14.97
C SER A 87 11.12 1.83 15.88
N ALA A 88 10.54 3.04 15.85
CA ALA A 88 10.74 4.04 16.91
C ALA A 88 10.09 3.57 18.24
N GLU A 89 10.35 4.25 19.36
CA GLU A 89 9.79 3.93 20.69
C GLU A 89 8.25 3.77 20.71
N GLU A 90 7.54 4.38 19.75
CA GLU A 90 6.08 4.32 19.61
C GLU A 90 5.56 3.22 18.66
N GLY A 91 6.43 2.34 18.15
CA GLY A 91 6.06 1.21 17.29
C GLY A 91 5.76 1.57 15.82
N TRP A 92 5.96 2.82 15.44
CA TRP A 92 5.89 3.25 14.04
C TRP A 92 7.26 3.13 13.36
N PRO A 93 7.31 2.73 12.08
CA PRO A 93 8.55 2.78 11.31
C PRO A 93 9.06 4.21 11.20
N THR A 94 10.37 4.43 11.37
CA THR A 94 11.00 5.77 11.31
C THR A 94 10.71 6.52 10.01
N ASP A 95 10.51 5.79 8.93
CA ASP A 95 10.41 6.33 7.57
C ASP A 95 8.94 6.56 7.14
N THR A 96 7.99 6.46 8.08
CA THR A 96 6.55 6.61 7.79
C THR A 96 6.21 7.98 7.22
N ALA A 97 6.80 9.06 7.74
CA ALA A 97 6.51 10.41 7.28
C ALA A 97 6.90 10.59 5.81
N GLU A 98 8.13 10.18 5.45
CA GLU A 98 8.64 10.23 4.08
C GLU A 98 7.81 9.35 3.13
N PHE A 99 7.40 8.16 3.58
CA PHE A 99 6.52 7.31 2.79
C PHE A 99 5.15 7.96 2.52
N LEU A 100 4.55 8.61 3.52
CA LEU A 100 3.27 9.30 3.36
C LEU A 100 3.39 10.50 2.41
N GLU A 101 4.51 11.22 2.44
CA GLU A 101 4.81 12.29 1.48
C GLU A 101 4.92 11.74 0.06
N PHE A 102 5.66 10.65 -0.14
CA PHE A 102 5.74 9.97 -1.43
C PHE A 102 4.36 9.56 -1.97
N VAL A 103 3.50 8.99 -1.12
CA VAL A 103 2.12 8.64 -1.51
C VAL A 103 1.34 9.91 -1.88
N PHE A 104 1.42 10.96 -1.08
CA PHE A 104 0.72 12.21 -1.37
C PHE A 104 1.14 12.79 -2.72
N ASP A 105 2.45 12.93 -2.97
CA ASP A 105 2.99 13.52 -4.20
C ASP A 105 2.70 12.65 -5.42
N THR A 106 2.67 11.33 -5.25
CA THR A 106 2.40 10.39 -6.34
C THR A 106 0.94 10.43 -6.79
N PHE A 107 0.00 10.57 -5.85
CA PHE A 107 -1.43 10.36 -6.09
C PHE A 107 -2.29 11.64 -6.12
N SER A 108 -1.80 12.77 -5.58
CA SER A 108 -2.59 14.02 -5.53
C SER A 108 -2.55 14.81 -6.84
N THR A 109 -3.56 15.64 -7.09
CA THR A 109 -3.56 16.58 -8.24
C THR A 109 -2.61 17.76 -8.07
N ARG A 110 -2.19 18.06 -6.84
CA ARG A 110 -1.27 19.17 -6.52
C ARG A 110 0.02 18.60 -5.92
N PRO A 111 1.18 18.78 -6.57
CA PRO A 111 2.44 18.73 -5.86
C PRO A 111 2.39 19.76 -4.73
N ARG A 112 2.80 19.42 -3.51
CA ARG A 112 3.03 20.45 -2.50
C ARG A 112 4.11 21.38 -3.07
N HIS A 113 3.75 22.64 -3.30
CA HIS A 113 4.75 23.68 -3.45
C HIS A 113 5.48 23.74 -2.10
N ILE A 114 6.72 23.25 -2.05
CA ILE A 114 7.59 23.49 -0.90
C ILE A 114 7.91 24.98 -0.98
N ASP A 115 7.12 25.80 -0.29
CA ASP A 115 7.55 27.15 0.05
C ASP A 115 8.69 26.99 1.04
N GLY A 116 9.91 27.05 0.52
CA GLY A 116 11.14 26.99 1.27
C GLY A 116 11.10 27.99 2.43
N ARG A 117 11.34 27.47 3.63
CA ARG A 117 11.81 28.24 4.78
C ARG A 117 13.09 27.62 5.28
#